data_AF-A0A7C5C497-F1
#
_entry.id   AF-A0A7C5C497-F1
#
_cell.length_a   1.000
_cell.length_b   1.000
_cell.length_c   1.000
_cell.angle_alpha   90.00
_cell.angle_beta   90.00
_cell.angle_gamma   90.00
#
_symmetry.space_group_name_H-M   'P 1'
#
loop_
_entity.id
_entity.type
_entity.pdbx_description
1 polymer ?
#
loop_
_entity_poly.entity_id
_entity_poly.type
_entity_poly.pdbx_seq_one_letter_code
_entity_poly.pdbx_strand_id
1 'polypeptide(L)'
;MRKGLWVFTIFILLLGGAVFFIGWVQFAVPPGMYGVLRSKTSGVDPQVLENGRFRWTWERLLPTNTTVLLFSPNTLRRPIDISGSLPSAQEYADFVNVKGSFSYKIGGQLSFSLKPGALPLLVSQENVKNQETLDLWMEKEADQITAFVSQRLRVYAEDPKDLEGLLATTSNPRLISEVEREFPLIEAVTCEIAVAQFPNMALYQSAKTLYEAYLERQKEQLKPVITEGADKNIADRLRFDQLSRYGELLNRYPILLKYLVLEKGINPSTAQALGALTEK
;
A
#
# COMPACT_ATOMS: atom_id res chain seq x y z
N MET A 1 -76.37 -2.79 -26.65
CA MET A 1 -74.94 -2.48 -26.92
C MET A 1 -74.22 -1.83 -25.74
N ARG A 2 -74.76 -0.79 -25.08
CA ARG A 2 -74.09 -0.12 -23.94
C ARG A 2 -73.68 -1.03 -22.77
N LYS A 3 -74.50 -2.00 -22.35
CA LYS A 3 -74.21 -2.89 -21.20
C LYS A 3 -73.00 -3.81 -21.44
N GLY A 4 -72.82 -4.32 -22.66
CA GLY A 4 -71.68 -5.18 -23.02
C GLY A 4 -70.36 -4.41 -23.03
N LEU A 5 -70.39 -3.14 -23.44
CA LEU A 5 -69.22 -2.27 -23.41
C LEU A 5 -68.75 -2.03 -21.96
N TRP A 6 -69.67 -1.76 -21.03
CA TRP A 6 -69.34 -1.58 -19.61
C TRP A 6 -68.71 -2.82 -18.98
N VAL A 7 -69.26 -4.01 -19.23
CA VAL A 7 -68.70 -5.26 -18.70
C VAL A 7 -67.30 -5.50 -19.26
N PHE A 8 -67.09 -5.26 -20.55
CA PHE A 8 -65.78 -5.39 -21.19
C PHE A 8 -64.76 -4.39 -20.62
N THR A 9 -65.17 -3.13 -20.42
CA THR A 9 -64.31 -2.11 -19.80
C THR A 9 -63.92 -2.49 -18.37
N ILE A 10 -64.86 -2.96 -17.55
CA ILE A 10 -64.58 -3.41 -16.18
C ILE A 10 -63.63 -4.60 -16.18
N PHE A 11 -63.83 -5.55 -17.09
CA PHE A 11 -62.96 -6.73 -17.22
C PHE A 11 -61.52 -6.34 -17.57
N ILE A 12 -61.32 -5.44 -18.55
CA ILE A 12 -59.99 -4.92 -18.89
C ILE A 12 -59.37 -4.19 -17.70
N LEU A 13 -60.15 -3.40 -16.96
CA LEU A 13 -59.65 -2.65 -15.82
C LEU A 13 -59.17 -3.58 -14.70
N LEU A 14 -59.92 -4.67 -14.44
CA LEU A 14 -59.50 -5.71 -13.49
C LEU A 14 -58.23 -6.43 -13.97
N LEU A 15 -58.15 -6.80 -15.24
CA LEU A 15 -56.99 -7.49 -15.79
C LEU A 15 -55.73 -6.61 -15.76
N GLY A 16 -55.88 -5.34 -16.15
CA GLY A 16 -54.81 -4.34 -16.09
C GLY A 16 -54.34 -4.09 -14.66
N GLY A 17 -55.28 -4.00 -13.70
CA GLY A 17 -54.96 -3.91 -12.28
C GLY A 17 -54.18 -5.13 -11.76
N ALA A 18 -54.57 -6.34 -12.18
CA ALA A 18 -53.87 -7.57 -11.80
C ALA A 18 -52.43 -7.61 -12.36
N VAL A 19 -52.24 -7.31 -13.65
CA VAL A 19 -50.91 -7.24 -14.29
C VAL A 19 -50.05 -6.15 -13.63
N PHE A 20 -50.65 -5.01 -13.33
CA PHE A 20 -49.97 -3.92 -12.63
C PHE A 20 -49.50 -4.36 -11.24
N PHE A 21 -50.38 -5.01 -10.47
CA PHE A 21 -50.07 -5.49 -9.12
C PHE A 21 -48.97 -6.58 -9.13
N ILE A 22 -49.02 -7.52 -10.08
CA ILE A 22 -48.02 -8.58 -10.18
C ILE A 22 -46.64 -8.00 -10.51
N GLY A 23 -46.56 -7.07 -11.46
CA GLY A 23 -45.29 -6.45 -11.86
C GLY A 23 -44.74 -5.43 -10.85
N TRP A 24 -45.50 -5.07 -9.81
CA TRP A 24 -45.06 -4.17 -8.75
C TRP A 24 -44.11 -4.90 -7.79
N VAL A 25 -42.82 -4.59 -7.89
CA VAL A 25 -41.76 -5.35 -7.19
C VAL A 25 -41.54 -4.88 -5.74
N GLN A 26 -41.89 -3.62 -5.46
CA GLN A 26 -41.55 -2.93 -4.21
C GLN A 26 -42.16 -3.55 -2.94
N PHE A 27 -43.33 -4.20 -3.04
CA PHE A 27 -43.95 -4.89 -1.89
C PHE A 27 -43.07 -6.01 -1.31
N ALA A 28 -42.08 -6.49 -2.07
CA ALA A 28 -41.17 -7.52 -1.61
C ALA A 28 -40.04 -6.99 -0.72
N VAL A 29 -39.85 -5.67 -0.60
CA VAL A 29 -38.72 -5.06 0.13
C VAL A 29 -39.19 -4.40 1.42
N PRO A 30 -38.85 -4.97 2.60
CA PRO A 30 -39.18 -4.37 3.89
C PRO A 30 -38.53 -2.98 4.08
N PRO A 31 -39.08 -2.12 4.95
CA PRO A 31 -38.42 -0.87 5.33
C PRO A 31 -37.02 -1.12 5.91
N GLY A 32 -36.03 -0.32 5.50
CA GLY A 32 -34.64 -0.44 5.96
C GLY A 32 -33.80 -1.52 5.24
N MET A 33 -34.40 -2.28 4.32
CA MET A 33 -33.69 -3.25 3.47
C MET A 33 -33.62 -2.77 2.03
N TYR A 34 -32.65 -3.30 1.30
CA TYR A 34 -32.49 -3.10 -0.13
C TYR A 34 -32.65 -4.42 -0.87
N GLY A 35 -33.40 -4.38 -1.97
CA GLY A 35 -33.61 -5.52 -2.83
C GLY A 35 -32.75 -5.45 -4.09
N VAL A 36 -32.14 -6.56 -4.49
CA VAL A 36 -31.56 -6.73 -5.83
C VAL A 36 -32.41 -7.72 -6.60
N LEU A 37 -32.93 -7.30 -7.75
CA LEU A 37 -33.70 -8.17 -8.62
C LEU A 37 -32.76 -9.02 -9.47
N ARG A 38 -32.96 -10.34 -9.44
CA ARG A 38 -32.31 -11.28 -10.35
C ARG A 38 -33.38 -11.99 -11.18
N SER A 39 -33.30 -11.87 -12.49
CA SER A 39 -34.15 -12.56 -13.44
C SER A 39 -33.36 -13.66 -14.17
N LYS A 40 -34.04 -14.70 -14.65
CA LYS A 40 -33.40 -15.71 -15.52
C LYS A 40 -33.20 -15.20 -16.95
N THR A 41 -34.02 -14.24 -17.39
CA THR A 41 -34.04 -13.72 -18.77
C THR A 41 -33.10 -12.54 -19.01
N SER A 42 -32.92 -11.65 -18.02
CA SER A 42 -32.13 -10.43 -18.11
C SER A 42 -30.96 -10.37 -17.11
N GLY A 43 -30.82 -11.37 -16.23
CA GLY A 43 -29.71 -11.45 -15.27
C GLY A 43 -29.95 -10.58 -14.04
N VAL A 44 -28.90 -9.90 -13.57
CA VAL A 44 -28.98 -9.01 -12.39
C VAL A 44 -29.38 -7.61 -12.84
N ASP A 45 -30.41 -7.06 -12.21
CA ASP A 45 -30.90 -5.73 -12.49
C ASP A 45 -29.94 -4.67 -11.92
N PRO A 46 -29.48 -3.69 -12.72
CA PRO A 46 -28.53 -2.66 -12.27
C PRO A 46 -29.12 -1.69 -11.24
N GLN A 47 -30.44 -1.63 -11.09
CA GLN A 47 -31.10 -0.73 -10.15
C GLN A 47 -31.51 -1.46 -8.87
N VAL A 48 -31.16 -0.85 -7.74
CA VAL A 48 -31.53 -1.32 -6.41
C VAL A 48 -33.00 -0.98 -6.12
N LEU A 49 -33.70 -1.93 -5.52
CA LEU A 49 -35.06 -1.75 -5.02
C LEU A 49 -34.99 -1.20 -3.60
N GLU A 50 -35.58 -0.02 -3.41
CA GLU A 50 -35.67 0.65 -2.12
C GLU A 50 -37.15 0.84 -1.74
N ASN A 51 -37.46 0.73 -0.44
CA ASN A 51 -38.78 1.09 0.06
C ASN A 51 -39.07 2.59 -0.23
N GLY A 52 -40.30 2.94 -0.59
CA GLY A 52 -40.68 4.30 -1.01
C GLY A 52 -40.46 4.66 -2.49
N ARG A 53 -39.61 3.96 -3.26
CA ARG A 53 -39.47 4.16 -4.72
C ARG A 53 -40.29 3.18 -5.55
N PHE A 54 -41.31 3.68 -6.25
CA PHE A 54 -42.13 2.87 -7.15
C PHE A 54 -41.30 2.30 -8.29
N ARG A 55 -41.45 0.99 -8.53
CA ARG A 55 -40.86 0.31 -9.68
C ARG A 55 -41.75 -0.84 -10.16
N TRP A 56 -41.99 -0.84 -11.46
CA TRP A 56 -42.72 -1.90 -12.16
C TRP A 56 -41.83 -2.58 -13.18
N THR A 57 -41.91 -3.90 -13.23
CA THR A 57 -41.00 -4.75 -14.02
C THR A 57 -41.82 -5.87 -14.65
N TRP A 58 -41.75 -6.00 -15.97
CA TRP A 58 -42.51 -7.00 -16.71
C TRP A 58 -41.95 -8.42 -16.46
N GLU A 59 -40.67 -8.55 -16.12
CA GLU A 59 -40.01 -9.84 -15.86
C GLU A 59 -40.66 -10.63 -14.73
N ARG A 60 -41.36 -9.95 -13.82
CA ARG A 60 -42.11 -10.55 -12.70
C ARG A 60 -43.47 -11.12 -13.11
N LEU A 61 -43.97 -10.78 -14.31
CA LEU A 61 -45.17 -11.39 -14.88
C LEU A 61 -44.94 -12.87 -15.25
N LEU A 62 -43.69 -13.25 -15.49
CA LEU A 62 -43.31 -14.63 -15.77
C LEU A 62 -43.10 -15.40 -14.45
N PRO A 63 -43.90 -16.44 -14.17
CA PRO A 63 -43.79 -17.19 -12.92
C PRO A 63 -42.39 -17.81 -12.79
N THR A 64 -41.79 -17.74 -11.61
CA THR A 64 -40.44 -18.25 -11.28
C THR A 64 -39.26 -17.60 -12.02
N ASN A 65 -39.50 -16.56 -12.85
CA ASN A 65 -38.43 -15.90 -13.60
C ASN A 65 -37.56 -15.00 -12.72
N THR A 66 -38.19 -14.31 -11.75
CA THR A 66 -37.52 -13.33 -10.90
C THR A 66 -37.39 -13.77 -9.45
N THR A 67 -36.26 -13.45 -8.82
CA THR A 67 -36.01 -13.56 -7.38
C THR A 67 -35.51 -12.22 -6.87
N VAL A 68 -36.06 -11.76 -5.75
CA VAL A 68 -35.58 -10.55 -5.06
C VAL A 68 -34.66 -11.02 -3.94
N LEU A 69 -33.39 -10.62 -4.00
CA LEU A 69 -32.42 -10.84 -2.94
C LEU A 69 -32.47 -9.64 -2.00
N LEU A 70 -32.63 -9.88 -0.71
CA LEU A 70 -32.77 -8.83 0.30
C LEU A 70 -31.48 -8.68 1.09
N PHE A 71 -31.04 -7.45 1.26
CA PHE A 71 -29.81 -7.10 1.97
C PHE A 71 -30.06 -5.95 2.96
N SER A 72 -29.42 -6.03 4.12
CA SER A 72 -29.37 -4.98 5.13
C SER A 72 -27.93 -4.47 5.21
N PRO A 73 -27.57 -3.39 4.48
CA PRO A 73 -26.25 -2.79 4.57
C PRO A 73 -26.13 -2.14 5.95
N ASN A 74 -25.38 -2.80 6.83
CA ASN A 74 -25.12 -2.30 8.18
C ASN A 74 -23.85 -1.46 8.17
N THR A 75 -23.76 -0.49 9.07
CA THR A 75 -22.49 0.20 9.31
C THR A 75 -21.54 -0.75 10.04
N LEU A 76 -20.41 -1.07 9.41
CA LEU A 76 -19.36 -1.85 10.04
C LEU A 76 -18.46 -0.92 10.84
N ARG A 77 -18.03 -1.36 12.02
CA ARG A 77 -17.06 -0.64 12.86
C ARG A 77 -15.84 -1.53 13.09
N ARG A 78 -14.64 -1.00 12.83
CA ARG A 78 -13.37 -1.69 13.06
C ARG A 78 -12.46 -0.85 13.96
N PRO A 79 -11.89 -1.43 15.02
CA PRO A 79 -10.88 -0.76 15.80
C PRO A 79 -9.59 -0.65 14.99
N ILE A 80 -8.91 0.48 15.13
CA ILE A 80 -7.56 0.70 14.61
C ILE A 80 -6.64 0.79 15.83
N ASP A 81 -5.62 -0.07 15.90
CA ASP A 81 -4.52 0.08 16.88
C ASP A 81 -3.20 -0.05 16.12
N ILE A 82 -2.43 1.04 16.10
CA ILE A 82 -1.14 1.13 15.42
C ILE A 82 -0.13 1.57 16.45
N SER A 83 0.90 0.74 16.63
CA SER A 83 2.08 1.09 17.40
C SER A 83 3.33 1.00 16.51
N GLY A 84 4.23 1.95 16.67
CA GLY A 84 5.50 1.96 15.94
C GLY A 84 6.56 2.80 16.63
N SER A 85 7.73 2.86 16.02
CA SER A 85 8.82 3.75 16.41
C SER A 85 9.13 4.69 15.26
N LEU A 86 9.53 5.92 15.58
CA LEU A 86 9.96 6.89 14.58
C LEU A 86 11.21 6.39 13.82
N PRO A 87 11.45 6.89 12.59
CA PRO A 87 12.66 6.54 11.84
C PRO A 87 13.94 6.82 12.65
N SER A 88 14.88 5.89 12.67
CA SER A 88 16.14 5.98 13.45
C SER A 88 15.95 6.30 14.95
N ALA A 89 14.78 5.99 15.51
CA ALA A 89 14.46 6.24 16.92
C ALA A 89 15.52 5.67 17.88
N GLN A 90 15.97 4.44 17.63
CA GLN A 90 16.96 3.78 18.48
C GLN A 90 18.32 4.49 18.41
N GLU A 91 18.80 4.78 17.20
CA GLU A 91 20.08 5.44 16.96
C GLU A 91 20.13 6.83 17.61
N TYR A 92 19.04 7.59 17.51
CA TYR A 92 18.95 8.92 18.11
C TYR A 92 18.81 8.85 19.64
N ALA A 93 18.06 7.90 20.17
CA ALA A 93 17.90 7.72 21.61
C ALA A 93 19.23 7.32 22.27
N ASP A 94 19.96 6.40 21.65
CA ASP A 94 21.28 5.96 22.10
C ASP A 94 22.31 7.09 22.01
N PHE A 95 22.30 7.87 20.93
CA PHE A 95 23.22 8.99 20.74
C PHE A 95 23.03 10.12 21.76
N VAL A 96 21.77 10.47 22.07
CA VAL A 96 21.47 11.54 23.06
C VAL A 96 21.39 10.97 24.48
N ASN A 97 21.60 9.67 24.67
CA ASN A 97 21.51 8.95 25.94
C ASN A 97 20.20 9.22 26.69
N VAL A 98 19.10 9.32 25.94
CA VAL A 98 17.77 9.56 26.49
C VAL A 98 17.10 8.21 26.70
N LYS A 99 16.72 7.91 27.95
CA LYS A 99 15.99 6.68 28.32
C LYS A 99 14.57 6.58 27.72
N GLY A 100 14.20 7.46 26.79
CA GLY A 100 12.90 7.52 26.16
C GLY A 100 12.94 6.87 24.78
N SER A 101 12.08 5.86 24.56
CA SER A 101 11.82 5.32 23.24
C SER A 101 11.00 6.33 22.44
N PHE A 102 11.47 6.72 21.24
CA PHE A 102 10.67 7.53 20.30
C PHE A 102 9.60 6.67 19.63
N SER A 103 8.71 6.11 20.44
CA SER A 103 7.61 5.23 20.02
C SER A 103 6.29 5.98 20.02
N TYR A 104 5.43 5.67 19.06
CA TYR A 104 4.08 6.20 18.95
C TYR A 104 3.04 5.10 19.05
N LYS A 105 1.86 5.47 19.55
CA LYS A 105 0.66 4.63 19.57
C LYS A 105 -0.56 5.44 19.16
N ILE A 106 -1.28 4.95 18.16
CA ILE A 106 -2.51 5.55 17.63
C ILE A 106 -3.61 4.51 17.74
N GLY A 107 -4.63 4.80 18.54
CA GLY A 107 -5.84 4.02 18.69
C GLY A 107 -7.06 4.81 18.20
N GLY A 108 -7.93 4.16 17.43
CA GLY A 108 -9.12 4.78 16.88
C GLY A 108 -10.20 3.79 16.47
N GLN A 109 -11.28 4.31 15.90
CA GLN A 109 -12.38 3.55 15.34
C GLN A 109 -12.66 4.02 13.92
N LEU A 110 -12.63 3.08 12.99
CA LEU A 110 -13.10 3.26 11.63
C LEU A 110 -14.53 2.76 11.55
N SER A 111 -15.43 3.57 11.00
CA SER A 111 -16.77 3.12 10.64
C SER A 111 -17.04 3.43 9.17
N PHE A 112 -17.69 2.51 8.47
CA PHE A 112 -18.10 2.69 7.08
C PHE A 112 -19.34 1.87 6.77
N SER A 113 -20.05 2.23 5.70
CA SER A 113 -21.20 1.48 5.20
C SER A 113 -21.04 1.17 3.72
N LEU A 114 -21.81 0.21 3.21
CA LEU A 114 -21.82 -0.14 1.80
C LEU A 114 -22.83 0.72 1.07
N LYS A 115 -22.43 1.33 -0.07
CA LYS A 115 -23.37 2.05 -0.93
C LYS A 115 -24.45 1.09 -1.43
N PRO A 116 -25.75 1.39 -1.22
CA PRO A 116 -26.81 0.54 -1.74
C PRO A 116 -26.68 0.29 -3.25
N GLY A 117 -26.29 1.33 -4.01
CA GLY A 117 -26.07 1.27 -5.46
C GLY A 117 -24.99 0.28 -5.93
N ALA A 118 -24.09 -0.16 -5.03
CA ALA A 118 -23.07 -1.15 -5.34
C ALA A 118 -23.59 -2.60 -5.25
N LEU A 119 -24.72 -2.84 -4.56
CA LEU A 119 -25.26 -4.19 -4.34
C LEU A 119 -25.46 -5.01 -5.63
N PRO A 120 -26.00 -4.46 -6.74
CA PRO A 120 -26.16 -5.21 -7.99
C PRO A 120 -24.83 -5.67 -8.59
N LEU A 121 -23.79 -4.86 -8.44
CA LEU A 121 -22.45 -5.20 -8.90
C LEU A 121 -21.86 -6.34 -8.07
N LEU A 122 -22.06 -6.32 -6.74
CA LEU A 122 -21.63 -7.42 -5.86
C LEU A 122 -22.37 -8.73 -6.12
N VAL A 123 -23.67 -8.66 -6.40
CA VAL A 123 -24.47 -9.86 -6.74
C VAL A 123 -24.03 -10.44 -8.09
N SER A 124 -23.65 -9.61 -9.06
CA SER A 124 -23.27 -10.05 -10.40
C SER A 124 -21.82 -10.52 -10.51
N GLN A 125 -20.87 -9.83 -9.87
CA GLN A 125 -19.43 -10.12 -9.99
C GLN A 125 -18.91 -11.03 -8.88
N GLU A 126 -19.30 -10.76 -7.62
CA GLU A 126 -18.83 -11.48 -6.44
C GLU A 126 -19.78 -12.62 -6.03
N ASN A 127 -20.86 -12.85 -6.80
CA ASN A 127 -21.84 -13.91 -6.59
C ASN A 127 -22.45 -13.90 -5.18
N VAL A 128 -22.59 -12.70 -4.59
CA VAL A 128 -23.24 -12.49 -3.29
C VAL A 128 -24.72 -12.84 -3.44
N LYS A 129 -25.17 -13.87 -2.75
CA LYS A 129 -26.55 -14.38 -2.86
C LYS A 129 -27.40 -14.04 -1.65
N ASN A 130 -26.78 -14.01 -0.48
CA ASN A 130 -27.46 -13.89 0.81
C ASN A 130 -26.72 -12.87 1.70
N GLN A 131 -27.37 -12.47 2.81
CA GLN A 131 -26.76 -11.58 3.81
C GLN A 131 -25.42 -12.13 4.35
N GLU A 132 -25.33 -13.43 4.65
CA GLU A 132 -24.08 -14.04 5.14
C GLU A 132 -22.90 -13.84 4.18
N THR A 133 -23.14 -14.04 2.87
CA THR A 133 -22.09 -13.82 1.85
C THR A 133 -21.73 -12.35 1.69
N LEU A 134 -22.69 -11.45 1.94
CA LEU A 134 -22.44 -10.00 1.92
C LEU A 134 -21.59 -9.61 3.13
N ASP A 135 -21.92 -10.14 4.31
CA ASP A 135 -21.19 -9.87 5.54
C ASP A 135 -19.75 -10.34 5.41
N LEU A 136 -19.51 -11.56 4.92
CA LEU A 136 -18.15 -12.07 4.67
C LEU A 136 -17.35 -11.20 3.68
N TRP A 137 -17.98 -10.73 2.61
CA TRP A 137 -17.35 -9.82 1.66
C TRP A 137 -17.01 -8.49 2.35
N MET A 138 -17.94 -7.93 3.12
CA MET A 138 -17.73 -6.71 3.88
C MET A 138 -16.62 -6.85 4.91
N GLU A 139 -16.48 -8.02 5.56
CA GLU A 139 -15.37 -8.28 6.48
C GLU A 139 -14.02 -8.28 5.78
N LYS A 140 -13.92 -8.96 4.63
CA LYS A 140 -12.70 -8.99 3.81
C LYS A 140 -12.33 -7.58 3.32
N GLU A 141 -13.31 -6.80 2.91
CA GLU A 141 -13.10 -5.42 2.49
C GLU A 141 -12.67 -4.53 3.67
N ALA A 142 -13.26 -4.76 4.85
CA ALA A 142 -12.88 -4.07 6.08
C ALA A 142 -11.41 -4.26 6.43
N ASP A 143 -10.89 -5.48 6.26
CA ASP A 143 -9.50 -5.79 6.55
C ASP A 143 -8.56 -5.06 5.59
N GLN A 144 -8.93 -4.96 4.32
CA GLN A 144 -8.17 -4.20 3.31
C GLN A 144 -8.16 -2.70 3.62
N ILE A 145 -9.33 -2.13 3.93
CA ILE A 145 -9.44 -0.71 4.30
C ILE A 145 -8.64 -0.43 5.58
N THR A 146 -8.74 -1.31 6.58
CA THR A 146 -8.00 -1.17 7.85
C THR A 146 -6.50 -1.23 7.62
N ALA A 147 -6.02 -2.14 6.75
CA ALA A 147 -4.61 -2.21 6.37
C ALA A 147 -4.15 -0.93 5.64
N PHE A 148 -4.95 -0.43 4.69
CA PHE A 148 -4.66 0.81 3.96
C PHE A 148 -4.59 2.02 4.90
N VAL A 149 -5.59 2.18 5.77
CA VAL A 149 -5.63 3.25 6.77
C VAL A 149 -4.42 3.13 7.70
N SER A 150 -4.08 1.92 8.13
CA SER A 150 -2.93 1.70 9.01
C SER A 150 -1.62 2.10 8.35
N GLN A 151 -1.45 1.78 7.07
CA GLN A 151 -0.28 2.19 6.30
C GLN A 151 -0.21 3.72 6.17
N ARG A 152 -1.33 4.38 5.87
CA ARG A 152 -1.38 5.85 5.75
C ARG A 152 -1.08 6.55 7.07
N LEU A 153 -1.63 6.05 8.17
CA LEU A 153 -1.37 6.59 9.51
C LEU A 153 0.11 6.45 9.90
N ARG A 154 0.80 5.38 9.48
CA ARG A 154 2.26 5.26 9.68
C ARG A 154 3.03 6.34 8.93
N VAL A 155 2.68 6.60 7.67
CA VAL A 155 3.31 7.66 6.86
C VAL A 155 3.07 9.03 7.48
N TYR A 156 1.86 9.32 7.95
CA TYR A 156 1.58 10.58 8.64
C TYR A 156 2.29 10.71 9.99
N ALA A 157 2.59 9.59 10.67
CA ALA A 157 3.37 9.60 11.90
C ALA A 157 4.87 9.90 11.67
N GLU A 158 5.37 9.73 10.44
CA GLU A 158 6.76 10.04 10.08
C GLU A 158 6.98 11.54 9.82
N ASP A 159 5.97 12.27 9.35
CA ASP A 159 6.04 13.72 9.12
C ASP A 159 5.46 14.52 10.31
N PRO A 160 6.26 15.39 10.96
CA PRO A 160 5.80 16.23 12.06
C PRO A 160 4.58 17.11 11.73
N LYS A 161 4.42 17.57 10.48
CA LYS A 161 3.32 18.46 10.09
C LYS A 161 2.00 17.71 9.91
N ASP A 162 2.05 16.55 9.27
CA ASP A 162 0.86 15.70 9.10
C ASP A 162 0.41 15.13 10.46
N LEU A 163 1.36 14.89 11.37
CA LEU A 163 1.10 14.49 12.73
C LEU A 163 0.33 15.56 13.55
N GLU A 164 0.75 16.82 13.48
CA GLU A 164 0.02 17.92 14.13
C GLU A 164 -1.41 18.04 13.57
N GLY A 165 -1.58 17.85 12.26
CA GLY A 165 -2.89 17.81 11.62
C GLY A 165 -3.79 16.69 12.13
N LEU A 166 -3.21 15.51 12.39
CA LEU A 166 -3.92 14.37 12.99
C LEU A 166 -4.36 14.62 14.44
N LEU A 167 -3.56 15.35 15.22
CA LEU A 167 -3.87 15.68 16.61
C LEU A 167 -4.89 16.82 16.74
N ALA A 168 -4.87 17.76 15.80
CA ALA A 168 -5.75 18.92 15.83
C ALA A 168 -7.22 18.59 15.53
N THR A 169 -7.48 17.49 14.79
CA THR A 169 -8.84 17.12 14.37
C THR A 169 -9.12 15.65 14.67
N THR A 170 -10.20 15.38 15.41
CA THR A 170 -10.65 14.01 15.74
C THR A 170 -10.99 13.17 14.50
N SER A 171 -11.28 13.81 13.37
CA SER A 171 -11.50 13.20 12.07
C SER A 171 -10.54 13.81 11.03
N ASN A 172 -9.77 12.97 10.33
CA ASN A 172 -8.84 13.45 9.30
C ASN A 172 -9.53 13.39 7.92
N PRO A 173 -9.99 14.53 7.35
CA PRO A 173 -10.72 14.54 6.09
C PRO A 173 -9.87 14.07 4.90
N ARG A 174 -8.54 14.23 4.99
CA ARG A 174 -7.61 13.73 3.97
C ARG A 174 -7.64 12.21 3.91
N LEU A 175 -7.55 11.55 5.06
CA LEU A 175 -7.64 10.09 5.15
C LEU A 175 -8.99 9.58 4.62
N ILE A 176 -10.09 10.24 4.98
CA ILE A 176 -11.43 9.90 4.49
C ILE A 176 -11.49 9.99 2.96
N SER A 177 -10.98 11.08 2.38
CA SER A 177 -10.99 11.26 0.93
C SER A 177 -10.09 10.27 0.17
N GLU A 178 -8.97 9.84 0.78
CA GLU A 178 -8.10 8.81 0.20
C GLU A 178 -8.78 7.44 0.23
N VAL A 179 -9.47 7.11 1.32
CA VAL A 179 -10.24 5.87 1.44
C VAL A 179 -11.42 5.84 0.47
N GLU A 180 -12.19 6.93 0.34
CA GLU A 180 -13.31 7.01 -0.61
C GLU A 180 -12.87 6.91 -2.08
N ARG A 181 -11.64 7.34 -2.39
CA ARG A 181 -11.06 7.23 -3.73
C ARG A 181 -10.65 5.80 -4.06
N GLU A 182 -10.00 5.12 -3.11
CA GLU A 182 -9.53 3.75 -3.31
C GLU A 182 -10.69 2.74 -3.27
N PHE A 183 -11.69 3.00 -2.43
CA PHE A 183 -12.84 2.14 -2.21
C PHE A 183 -14.14 2.84 -2.64
N PRO A 184 -14.49 2.84 -3.94
CA PRO A 184 -15.65 3.58 -4.44
C PRO A 184 -17.00 2.96 -4.02
N LEU A 185 -17.01 1.69 -3.60
CA LEU A 185 -18.21 0.92 -3.25
C LEU A 185 -18.74 1.26 -1.84
N ILE A 186 -17.92 1.87 -0.98
CA ILE A 186 -18.30 2.23 0.40
C ILE A 186 -18.73 3.70 0.51
N GLU A 187 -19.51 4.01 1.53
CA GLU A 187 -19.97 5.36 1.91
C GLU A 187 -19.92 5.57 3.43
N ALA A 188 -20.16 6.82 3.85
CA ALA A 188 -20.22 7.22 5.25
C ALA A 188 -18.96 6.82 6.04
N VAL A 189 -17.79 7.00 5.42
CA VAL A 189 -16.51 6.68 6.03
C VAL A 189 -16.18 7.70 7.11
N THR A 190 -16.13 7.25 8.36
CA THR A 190 -15.73 8.06 9.52
C THR A 190 -14.54 7.41 10.20
N CYS A 191 -13.49 8.18 10.45
CA CYS A 191 -12.34 7.75 11.23
C CYS A 191 -12.23 8.63 12.46
N GLU A 192 -12.42 8.04 13.64
CA GLU A 192 -12.30 8.72 14.93
C GLU A 192 -11.03 8.27 15.63
N ILE A 193 -10.17 9.22 16.01
CA ILE A 193 -8.95 8.91 16.78
C ILE A 193 -9.28 9.08 18.26
N ALA A 194 -9.23 7.98 19.01
CA ALA A 194 -9.56 7.95 20.44
C ALA A 194 -8.32 8.15 21.33
N VAL A 195 -7.18 7.61 20.93
CA VAL A 195 -5.93 7.66 21.68
C VAL A 195 -4.79 7.97 20.73
N ALA A 196 -4.03 9.01 21.02
CA ALA A 196 -2.86 9.40 20.26
C ALA A 196 -1.72 9.71 21.24
N GLN A 197 -0.79 8.77 21.37
CA GLN A 197 0.42 8.92 22.18
C GLN A 197 1.61 9.05 21.24
N PHE A 198 2.24 10.20 21.25
CA PHE A 198 3.43 10.47 20.44
C PHE A 198 4.61 10.82 21.34
N PRO A 199 5.83 10.46 20.92
CA PRO A 199 7.03 10.87 21.64
C PRO A 199 7.22 12.38 21.48
N ASN A 200 8.07 12.98 22.32
CA ASN A 200 8.35 14.41 22.22
C ASN A 200 9.05 14.73 20.88
N MET A 201 8.28 15.27 19.93
CA MET A 201 8.74 15.55 18.57
C MET A 201 9.83 16.63 18.54
N ALA A 202 9.78 17.61 19.45
CA ALA A 202 10.84 18.62 19.55
C ALA A 202 12.18 17.99 19.96
N LEU A 203 12.13 17.00 20.85
CA LEU A 203 13.31 16.25 21.27
C LEU A 203 13.84 15.37 20.13
N TYR A 204 12.94 14.70 19.38
CA TYR A 204 13.31 13.93 18.20
C TYR A 204 13.97 14.78 17.11
N GLN A 205 13.39 15.93 16.77
CA GLN A 205 13.99 16.85 15.78
C GLN A 205 15.36 17.37 16.23
N SER A 206 15.49 17.72 17.51
CA SER A 206 16.78 18.17 18.06
C SER A 206 17.84 17.07 17.98
N ALA A 207 17.47 15.82 18.31
CA ALA A 207 18.37 14.67 18.22
C ALA A 207 18.79 14.39 16.77
N LYS A 208 17.84 14.45 15.81
CA LYS A 208 18.11 14.30 14.38
C LYS A 208 19.12 15.34 13.88
N THR A 209 18.89 16.63 14.16
CA THR A 209 19.80 17.70 13.73
C THR A 209 21.20 17.53 14.33
N LEU A 210 21.29 17.11 15.59
CA LEU A 210 22.58 16.90 16.26
C LEU A 210 23.33 15.70 15.69
N TYR A 211 22.60 14.64 15.33
CA TYR A 211 23.16 13.46 14.66
C TYR A 211 23.61 13.76 13.22
N GLU A 212 22.81 14.50 12.44
CA GLU A 212 23.18 14.95 11.10
C GLU A 212 24.46 15.81 11.14
N ALA A 213 24.55 16.76 12.08
CA ALA A 213 25.75 17.58 12.27
C ALA A 213 26.97 16.74 12.70
N TYR A 214 26.77 15.70 13.51
CA TYR A 214 27.83 14.76 13.87
C TYR A 214 28.33 13.97 12.64
N LEU A 215 27.43 13.45 11.81
CA LEU A 215 27.78 12.74 10.57
C LEU A 215 28.52 13.64 9.59
N GLU A 216 28.14 14.91 9.45
CA GLU A 216 28.86 15.87 8.61
C GLU A 216 30.28 16.10 9.10
N ARG A 217 30.47 16.33 10.40
CA ARG A 217 31.81 16.48 10.98
C ARG A 217 32.66 15.23 10.82
N GLN A 218 32.08 14.04 10.98
CA GLN A 218 32.78 12.79 10.76
C GLN A 218 33.20 12.64 9.29
N LYS A 219 32.32 12.97 8.34
CA LYS A 219 32.65 12.98 6.91
C LYS A 219 33.76 13.98 6.59
N GLU A 220 33.74 15.17 7.18
CA GLU A 220 34.80 16.17 7.01
C GLU A 220 36.16 15.71 7.58
N GLN A 221 36.16 15.02 8.72
CA GLN A 221 37.38 14.45 9.30
C GLN A 221 37.90 13.25 8.52
N LEU A 222 37.03 12.47 7.89
CA LEU A 222 37.40 11.31 7.07
C LEU A 222 37.81 11.68 5.65
N LYS A 223 37.36 12.82 5.11
CA LYS A 223 37.80 13.34 3.79
C LYS A 223 39.32 13.31 3.59
N PRO A 224 40.16 13.90 4.47
CA PRO A 224 41.61 13.89 4.28
C PRO A 224 42.20 12.47 4.32
N VAL A 225 41.68 11.58 5.17
CA VAL A 225 42.15 10.20 5.31
C VAL A 225 41.78 9.36 4.08
N ILE A 226 40.59 9.57 3.51
CA ILE A 226 40.14 8.89 2.28
C ILE A 226 40.94 9.41 1.07
N THR A 227 41.18 10.71 0.97
CA THR A 227 42.03 11.26 -0.11
C THR A 227 43.47 10.76 0.00
N GLU A 228 44.06 10.76 1.20
CA GLU A 228 45.43 10.29 1.41
C GLU A 228 45.57 8.77 1.19
N GLY A 229 44.56 7.99 1.60
CA GLY A 229 44.49 6.55 1.35
C GLY A 229 44.25 6.19 -0.12
N ALA A 230 43.44 6.97 -0.85
CA ALA A 230 43.24 6.81 -2.28
C ALA A 230 44.52 7.14 -3.06
N ASP A 231 45.22 8.23 -2.70
CA ASP A 231 46.47 8.64 -3.33
C ASP A 231 47.60 7.61 -3.13
N LYS A 232 47.74 7.04 -1.92
CA LYS A 232 48.72 5.97 -1.65
C LYS A 232 48.45 4.71 -2.48
N ASN A 233 47.19 4.25 -2.54
CA ASN A 233 46.83 3.07 -3.32
C ASN A 233 46.99 3.27 -4.84
N ILE A 234 46.78 4.49 -5.34
CA ILE A 234 47.03 4.84 -6.75
C ILE A 234 48.54 4.87 -7.04
N ALA A 235 49.35 5.43 -6.15
CA ALA A 235 50.81 5.47 -6.28
C ALA A 235 51.43 4.06 -6.29
N ASP A 236 50.94 3.16 -5.42
CA ASP A 236 51.43 1.78 -5.35
C ASP A 236 51.05 0.97 -6.59
N ARG A 237 49.86 1.17 -7.15
CA ARG A 237 49.45 0.56 -8.44
C ARG A 237 50.28 1.06 -9.61
N LEU A 238 50.56 2.37 -9.68
CA LEU A 238 51.43 2.94 -10.73
C LEU A 238 52.86 2.40 -10.66
N ARG A 239 53.41 2.24 -9.45
CA ARG A 239 54.71 1.59 -9.24
C ARG A 239 54.70 0.12 -9.68
N PHE A 240 53.64 -0.61 -9.33
CA PHE A 240 53.49 -2.01 -9.72
C PHE A 240 53.38 -2.18 -11.24
N ASP A 241 52.64 -1.30 -11.92
CA ASP A 241 52.53 -1.30 -13.39
C ASP A 241 53.86 -0.96 -14.06
N GLN A 242 54.63 -0.01 -13.51
CA GLN A 242 55.97 0.31 -14.01
C GLN A 242 56.93 -0.88 -13.84
N LEU A 243 56.93 -1.51 -12.67
CA LEU A 243 57.74 -2.70 -12.39
C LEU A 243 57.35 -3.89 -13.27
N SER A 244 56.05 -4.10 -13.51
CA SER A 244 55.56 -5.13 -14.43
C SER A 244 55.99 -4.85 -15.86
N ARG A 245 55.91 -3.61 -16.34
CA ARG A 245 56.40 -3.22 -17.67
C ARG A 245 57.92 -3.42 -17.80
N TYR A 246 58.69 -3.12 -16.75
CA TYR A 246 60.12 -3.41 -16.72
C TYR A 246 60.40 -4.92 -16.74
N GLY A 247 59.63 -5.72 -15.99
CA GLY A 247 59.69 -7.18 -16.02
C GLY A 247 59.38 -7.76 -17.41
N GLU A 248 58.33 -7.26 -18.07
CA GLU A 248 57.96 -7.65 -19.44
C GLU A 248 59.01 -7.21 -20.48
N LEU A 249 59.58 -6.02 -20.35
CA LEU A 249 60.67 -5.53 -21.21
C LEU A 249 61.93 -6.39 -21.07
N LEU A 250 62.29 -6.77 -19.83
CA LEU A 250 63.40 -7.69 -19.56
C LEU A 250 63.14 -9.09 -20.12
N ASN A 251 61.90 -9.58 -20.06
CA ASN A 251 61.52 -10.89 -20.60
C ASN A 251 61.45 -10.90 -22.14
N ARG A 252 61.00 -9.80 -22.75
CA ARG A 252 60.83 -9.67 -24.21
C ARG A 252 62.16 -9.37 -24.92
N TYR A 253 63.15 -8.82 -24.22
CA TYR A 253 64.49 -8.55 -24.74
C TYR A 253 65.59 -9.14 -23.82
N PRO A 254 65.75 -10.47 -23.77
CA PRO A 254 66.82 -11.11 -22.99
C PRO A 254 68.24 -10.76 -23.51
N ILE A 255 68.33 -10.17 -24.70
CA ILE A 255 69.58 -9.67 -25.29
C ILE A 255 70.05 -8.38 -24.58
N LEU A 256 69.14 -7.57 -24.00
CA LEU A 256 69.50 -6.39 -23.21
C LEU A 256 70.14 -6.78 -21.87
N LEU A 257 69.72 -7.90 -21.26
CA LEU A 257 70.40 -8.48 -20.09
C LEU A 257 71.82 -8.91 -20.42
N LYS A 258 72.04 -9.53 -21.59
CA LYS A 258 73.39 -9.88 -22.05
C LYS A 258 74.26 -8.65 -22.30
N TYR A 259 73.71 -7.56 -22.84
CA TYR A 259 74.44 -6.30 -23.03
C TYR A 259 74.74 -5.55 -21.72
N LEU A 260 73.77 -5.47 -20.79
CA LEU A 260 73.98 -4.86 -19.47
C LEU A 260 75.01 -5.62 -18.62
N VAL A 261 75.04 -6.95 -18.73
CA VAL A 261 76.05 -7.79 -18.08
C VAL A 261 77.43 -7.65 -18.75
N LEU A 262 77.49 -7.45 -20.07
CA LEU A 262 78.74 -7.18 -20.80
C LEU A 262 79.30 -5.77 -20.51
N GLU A 263 78.45 -4.76 -20.36
CA GLU A 263 78.88 -3.36 -20.15
C GLU A 263 79.29 -3.07 -18.70
N LYS A 264 78.78 -3.84 -17.72
CA LYS A 264 79.17 -3.71 -16.30
C LYS A 264 80.26 -4.67 -15.81
N GLY A 265 80.87 -5.49 -16.69
CA GLY A 265 82.07 -6.25 -16.34
C GLY A 265 81.94 -7.11 -15.07
N ILE A 266 80.86 -7.88 -14.94
CA ILE A 266 80.68 -8.81 -13.80
C ILE A 266 80.88 -10.25 -14.29
N ASN A 267 81.88 -10.92 -13.71
CA ASN A 267 82.39 -12.23 -14.10
C ASN A 267 81.32 -13.34 -14.23
N PRO A 268 81.49 -14.30 -15.17
CA PRO A 268 80.52 -15.34 -15.53
C PRO A 268 80.32 -16.47 -14.50
N SER A 269 80.73 -16.30 -13.24
CA SER A 269 80.61 -17.33 -12.20
C SER A 269 79.33 -17.27 -11.36
N THR A 270 78.54 -16.19 -11.45
CA THR A 270 77.24 -16.09 -10.74
C THR A 270 76.04 -16.48 -11.61
N ALA A 271 76.22 -16.58 -12.93
CA ALA A 271 75.17 -17.02 -13.85
C ALA A 271 74.85 -18.52 -13.72
N GLN A 272 75.80 -19.35 -13.26
CA GLN A 272 75.55 -20.76 -12.97
C GLN A 272 74.84 -20.99 -11.62
N ALA A 273 74.89 -20.03 -10.70
CA ALA A 273 74.22 -20.14 -9.39
C ALA A 273 72.71 -19.84 -9.46
N LEU A 274 72.26 -19.02 -10.43
CA LEU A 274 70.84 -18.69 -10.61
C LEU A 274 70.08 -19.69 -11.49
N GLY A 275 70.76 -20.46 -12.33
CA GLY A 275 70.15 -21.58 -13.08
C GLY A 275 69.85 -22.81 -12.21
N ALA A 276 70.46 -22.92 -11.02
CA ALA A 276 70.31 -24.07 -10.13
C ALA A 276 69.20 -23.91 -9.07
N LEU A 277 68.52 -22.76 -8.99
CA LEU A 277 67.42 -22.52 -8.03
C LEU A 277 66.03 -22.57 -8.68
N THR A 278 65.93 -22.80 -9.99
CA THR A 278 64.64 -23.00 -10.69
C THR A 278 64.28 -24.46 -10.95
N GLU A 279 65.11 -25.41 -10.52
CA GLU A 279 64.76 -26.84 -10.45
C GLU A 279 64.85 -27.36 -9.00
N LYS A 280 63.94 -26.86 -8.15
CA LYS A 280 63.33 -27.63 -7.06
C LYS A 280 62.05 -26.98 -6.57
#